data_AF-A0A842VEV3-F1
#
_entry.id   AF-A0A842VEV3-F1
#
_cell.length_a   1.000
_cell.length_b   1.000
_cell.length_c   1.000
_cell.angle_alpha   90.00
_cell.angle_beta   90.00
_cell.angle_gamma   90.00
#
_symmetry.space_group_name_H-M   'P 1'
#
loop_
_entity.id
_entity.type
_entity.pdbx_description
1 polymer ?
#
loop_
_entity_poly.entity_id
_entity_poly.type
_entity_poly.pdbx_seq_one_letter_code
_entity_poly.pdbx_strand_id
1 'polypeptide(L)' 'MSMDKKLSKTIDYESIFDIELSIEEYSEKLEDLLKHSRIGIVEQRKILRQKVQEFKDKKKRHLADVRKRK' A
#
# COMPACT_ATOMS: atom_id res chain seq x y z
N MET A 1 11.52 11.72 20.52
CA MET A 1 11.80 11.20 19.17
C MET A 1 10.89 10.00 18.92
N SER A 2 9.94 10.09 17.98
CA SER A 2 8.96 9.01 17.72
C SER A 2 9.61 7.77 17.10
N MET A 3 9.54 6.64 17.80
CA MET A 3 9.98 5.31 17.34
C MET A 3 9.21 4.80 16.10
N ASP A 4 8.02 5.37 15.81
CA ASP A 4 7.15 4.98 14.69
C ASP A 4 7.79 5.10 13.30
N LYS A 5 8.75 6.03 13.11
CA LYS A 5 9.42 6.22 11.81
C LYS A 5 10.41 5.11 11.46
N LYS A 6 10.80 4.23 12.40
CA LYS A 6 11.83 3.20 12.16
C LYS A 6 11.27 1.86 11.66
N LEU A 7 10.00 1.52 11.93
CA LEU A 7 9.43 0.22 11.57
C LEU A 7 8.92 0.16 10.12
N SER A 8 8.41 1.28 9.58
CA SER A 8 7.95 1.35 8.18
C SER A 8 9.08 1.31 7.15
N LYS A 9 10.33 1.49 7.57
CA LYS A 9 11.53 1.42 6.70
C LYS A 9 12.00 0.00 6.41
N THR A 10 11.46 -1.01 7.09
CA THR A 10 11.88 -2.41 6.93
C THR A 10 10.96 -3.21 6.00
N ILE A 11 9.79 -2.67 5.64
CA ILE A 11 8.85 -3.36 4.75
C ILE A 11 9.07 -2.90 3.32
N ASP A 12 9.36 -3.86 2.45
CA ASP A 12 9.45 -3.64 1.02
C ASP A 12 8.05 -3.63 0.38
N TYR A 13 7.42 -2.46 0.37
CA TYR A 13 6.10 -2.27 -0.27
C TYR A 13 6.17 -2.29 -1.81
N GLU A 14 7.35 -2.10 -2.40
CA GLU A 14 7.50 -2.10 -3.86
C GLU A 14 7.37 -3.52 -4.41
N SER A 15 7.80 -4.53 -3.64
CA SER A 15 7.64 -5.95 -3.99
C SER A 15 6.22 -6.40 -4.32
N ILE A 16 5.20 -5.74 -3.73
CA ILE A 16 3.78 -6.09 -3.92
C ILE A 16 3.03 -5.07 -4.78
N PHE A 17 3.69 -3.98 -5.19
CA PHE A 17 3.03 -2.91 -5.92
C PHE A 17 2.95 -3.24 -7.41
N ASP A 18 1.73 -3.37 -7.91
CA ASP A 18 1.43 -3.51 -9.33
C ASP A 18 0.13 -2.76 -9.64
N ILE A 19 0.21 -1.82 -10.59
CA ILE A 19 -0.89 -0.92 -10.97
C ILE A 19 -2.05 -1.67 -11.63
N GLU A 20 -1.78 -2.84 -12.23
CA GLU A 20 -2.77 -3.68 -12.88
C GLU A 20 -3.68 -4.36 -11.85
N LEU A 21 -3.15 -4.68 -10.66
CA LEU A 21 -3.91 -5.31 -9.57
C LEU A 21 -5.18 -4.55 -9.22
N SER A 22 -6.23 -5.29 -8.90
CA SER A 22 -7.40 -4.75 -8.24
C SER A 22 -7.05 -4.21 -6.85
N ILE A 23 -7.93 -3.37 -6.31
CA ILE A 23 -7.78 -2.82 -4.96
C ILE A 23 -7.80 -3.95 -3.91
N GLU A 24 -8.61 -4.99 -4.14
CA GLU A 24 -8.74 -6.16 -3.26
C GLU A 24 -7.46 -6.98 -3.27
N GLU A 25 -6.93 -7.35 -4.45
CA GLU A 25 -5.67 -8.10 -4.56
C GLU A 25 -4.49 -7.36 -3.92
N TYR A 26 -4.39 -6.04 -4.12
CA TYR A 26 -3.36 -5.24 -3.47
C TYR A 26 -3.55 -5.21 -1.94
N SER A 27 -4.80 -5.14 -1.45
CA SER A 27 -5.09 -5.16 -0.02
C SER A 27 -4.71 -6.50 0.61
N GLU A 28 -5.01 -7.62 -0.04
CA GLU A 28 -4.65 -8.97 0.44
C GLU A 28 -3.13 -9.14 0.50
N LYS A 29 -2.42 -8.80 -0.58
CA LYS A 29 -0.94 -8.86 -0.62
C LYS A 29 -0.31 -7.97 0.46
N LEU A 30 -0.87 -6.79 0.69
CA LEU A 30 -0.41 -5.87 1.72
C LEU A 30 -0.68 -6.42 3.13
N GLU A 31 -1.85 -7.01 3.36
CA GLU A 31 -2.17 -7.63 4.64
C GLU A 31 -1.22 -8.78 4.96
N ASP A 32 -0.92 -9.63 3.98
CA ASP A 32 0.03 -10.72 4.14
C ASP A 32 1.45 -10.21 4.37
N LEU A 33 1.90 -9.19 3.64
CA LEU A 33 3.19 -8.55 3.88
C LEU A 33 3.27 -7.99 5.32
N LEU A 34 2.18 -7.40 5.81
CA LEU A 34 2.08 -6.86 7.15
C LEU A 34 2.03 -7.94 8.24
N LYS A 35 1.42 -9.10 7.98
CA LYS A 35 1.42 -10.26 8.90
C LYS A 35 2.81 -10.84 9.11
N HIS A 36 3.64 -10.87 8.05
CA HIS A 36 5.03 -11.34 8.14
C HIS A 36 5.95 -10.32 8.83
N SER A 37 5.54 -9.06 8.91
CA SER A 37 6.24 -8.04 9.67
C SER A 37 5.85 -8.07 11.16
N ARG A 38 6.82 -7.88 12.06
CA ARG A 38 6.59 -7.84 13.54
C ARG A 38 5.89 -6.55 14.00
N ILE A 39 4.86 -6.12 13.27
CA ILE A 39 4.11 -4.89 13.53
C ILE A 39 2.84 -5.22 14.31
N GLY A 40 2.49 -4.38 15.29
CA GLY A 40 1.25 -4.53 16.05
C GLY A 40 0.01 -4.34 15.18
N ILE A 41 -1.09 -5.02 15.52
CA ILE A 41 -2.35 -5.03 14.76
C ILE A 41 -2.89 -3.61 14.49
N VAL A 42 -2.73 -2.68 15.43
CA VAL A 42 -3.17 -1.28 15.27
C VAL A 42 -2.42 -0.59 14.13
N GLU A 43 -1.10 -0.74 14.10
CA GLU A 43 -0.24 -0.18 13.06
C GLU A 43 -0.41 -0.89 11.72
N GLN A 44 -0.64 -2.20 11.71
CA GLN A 44 -1.03 -2.91 10.49
C GLN A 44 -2.29 -2.30 9.87
N ARG A 45 -3.36 -2.10 10.65
CA ARG A 45 -4.60 -1.47 10.15
C ARG A 45 -4.39 -0.04 9.66
N LYS A 46 -3.52 0.72 10.32
CA LYS A 46 -3.18 2.08 9.91
C LYS A 46 -2.44 2.08 8.57
N ILE A 47 -1.43 1.24 8.42
CA ILE A 47 -0.66 1.08 7.18
C ILE A 47 -1.56 0.57 6.05
N LEU A 48 -2.39 -0.44 6.32
CA LEU A 48 -3.33 -1.01 5.35
C LEU A 48 -4.22 0.08 4.75
N ARG A 49 -4.91 0.86 5.60
CA ARG A 49 -5.77 1.96 5.14
C ARG A 49 -5.00 3.01 4.34
N GLN A 50 -3.83 3.41 4.83
CA GLN A 50 -3.03 4.44 4.16
C GLN A 50 -2.56 3.98 2.78
N LYS A 51 -1.96 2.79 2.69
CA LYS A 51 -1.37 2.27 1.45
C LYS A 51 -2.42 1.87 0.43
N VAL A 52 -3.58 1.34 0.86
CA VAL A 52 -4.72 1.09 -0.03
C VAL A 52 -5.26 2.40 -0.60
N GLN A 53 -5.33 3.47 0.19
CA GLN A 53 -5.74 4.78 -0.32
C GLN A 53 -4.72 5.35 -1.32
N GLU A 54 -3.42 5.27 -1.01
CA GLU A 54 -2.35 5.66 -1.94
C GLU A 54 -2.43 4.90 -3.27
N PHE A 55 -2.75 3.60 -3.22
CA PHE A 55 -2.95 2.75 -4.39
C PHE A 55 -4.15 3.19 -5.24
N LYS A 56 -5.31 3.42 -4.60
CA LYS A 56 -6.51 3.97 -5.25
C LYS A 56 -6.22 5.29 -5.97
N ASP A 57 -5.52 6.20 -5.29
CA ASP A 57 -5.20 7.52 -5.83
C ASP A 57 -4.20 7.44 -6.99
N LYS A 58 -3.23 6.51 -6.94
CA LYS A 58 -2.33 6.22 -8.06
C LYS A 58 -3.08 5.66 -9.27
N LYS A 59 -3.95 4.66 -9.05
CA LYS A 59 -4.76 4.04 -10.12
C LYS A 59 -5.69 5.05 -10.79
N LYS A 60 -6.36 5.90 -10.00
CA LYS A 60 -7.21 6.98 -10.52
C LYS A 60 -6.44 7.98 -11.38
N ARG A 61 -5.24 8.41 -10.95
CA ARG A 61 -4.38 9.32 -11.73
C ARG A 61 -3.91 8.67 -13.02
N HIS A 62 -3.47 7.42 -12.97
CA HIS A 62 -3.05 6.68 -14.15
C HIS A 62 -4.17 6.58 -15.19
N LEU A 63 -5.39 6.24 -14.78
CA LEU A 63 -6.57 6.21 -15.65
C LEU A 63 -6.90 7.58 -16.25
N ALA A 64 -6.78 8.66 -15.47
CA ALA A 64 -7.02 10.02 -15.94
C ALA A 64 -5.98 10.46 -17.00
N ASP A 65 -4.71 10.10 -16.81
CA ASP A 65 -3.64 10.42 -17.76
C ASP A 65 -3.77 9.62 -19.06
N VAL A 66 -4.13 8.34 -18.98
CA VAL A 66 -4.45 7.52 -20.17
C VAL A 66 -5.61 8.12 -20.95
N ARG A 67 -6.63 8.64 -20.26
CA ARG A 67 -7.79 9.27 -20.90
C ARG A 67 -7.47 10.62 -21.56
N LYS A 68 -6.50 11.38 -21.05
CA LYS A 68 -6.07 12.66 -21.63
C LYS A 68 -5.18 12.52 -22.87
N ARG A 69 -4.57 11.33 -23.07
CA ARG A 69 -3.71 11.02 -24.22
C ARG A 69 -4.47 10.38 -25.40
N LYS A 70 -5.77 10.16 -25.26
CA LYS A 70 -6.70 9.77 -26.33
C LYS A 70 -7.52 10.97 -26.76
#